data_AF-E0S163-F1
#
_entry.id   AF-E0S163-F1
#
_cell.length_a   1.000
_cell.length_b   1.000
_cell.length_c   1.000
_cell.angle_alpha   90.00
_cell.angle_beta   90.00
_cell.angle_gamma   90.00
#
_symmetry.space_group_name_H-M   'P 1'
#
loop_
_entity.id
_entity.type
_entity.pdbx_description
1 polymer ?
#
loop_
_entity_poly.entity_id
_entity_poly.type
_entity_poly.pdbx_seq_one_letter_code
_entity_poly.pdbx_strand_id
1 'polypeptide(L)' 'MSILNDNDLEKVVGGTIAHAGEKAVFATKKEEFEAAWDALKMEKKGYTGNMRAELYDDWESTDYSTSAISFLAKIK' A
#
# COMPACT_ATOMS: atom_id res chain seq x y z
N MET A 1 -24.32 18.30 34.88
CA MET A 1 -24.89 17.24 34.02
C MET A 1 -24.84 17.78 32.61
N SER A 2 -23.74 17.54 31.89
CA SER A 2 -23.54 18.10 30.55
C SER A 2 -24.12 17.14 29.53
N ILE A 3 -25.23 17.55 28.92
CA ILE A 3 -25.81 16.91 27.74
C ILE A 3 -24.85 17.26 26.60
N LEU A 4 -23.96 16.34 26.25
CA LEU A 4 -23.19 16.44 25.02
C LEU A 4 -24.18 16.32 23.87
N ASN A 5 -24.26 17.40 23.11
CA ASN A 5 -25.18 17.63 22.01
C ASN A 5 -24.84 16.63 20.88
N ASP A 6 -25.73 15.68 20.59
CA ASP A 6 -25.56 14.66 19.55
C ASP A 6 -25.32 15.23 18.13
N ASN A 7 -25.55 16.53 17.93
CA ASN A 7 -25.28 17.24 16.68
C ASN A 7 -23.78 17.43 16.35
N ASP A 8 -22.88 17.28 17.31
CA ASP A 8 -21.42 17.37 17.04
C ASP A 8 -20.83 16.05 16.50
N LEU A 9 -21.55 14.94 16.61
CA LEU A 9 -21.13 13.64 16.08
C LEU A 9 -21.35 13.50 14.56
N GLU A 10 -22.27 14.27 13.97
CA GLU A 10 -22.56 14.19 12.53
C GLU A 10 -21.45 14.80 11.65
N LYS A 11 -20.53 15.58 12.22
CA LYS A 11 -19.32 16.05 11.51
C LYS A 11 -18.16 15.06 11.47
N VAL A 12 -18.30 13.88 12.09
CA VAL A 12 -17.29 12.80 11.99
C VAL A 12 -17.54 11.90 10.77
N VAL A 13 -18.65 12.09 10.05
CA VAL A 13 -18.97 11.32 8.83
C VAL A 13 -18.29 11.88 7.57
N GLY A 14 -17.65 13.06 7.66
CA GLY A 14 -16.83 13.63 6.57
C GLY A 14 -15.43 13.01 6.43
N GLY A 15 -14.94 12.28 7.44
CA GLY A 15 -13.60 11.68 7.43
C GLY A 15 -13.51 10.32 6.72
N THR A 16 -14.65 9.69 6.44
CA THR A 16 -14.66 8.28 5.97
C THR A 16 -14.65 8.15 4.44
N ILE A 17 -14.81 9.24 3.69
CA ILE A 17 -14.82 9.20 2.22
C ILE A 17 -13.41 9.39 1.63
N ALA A 18 -12.48 10.01 2.36
CA ALA A 18 -11.08 10.14 1.91
C ALA A 18 -10.31 8.80 1.98
N HIS A 19 -10.53 8.00 3.02
CA HIS A 19 -9.75 6.78 3.24
C HIS A 19 -10.22 5.54 2.46
N ALA A 20 -11.41 5.56 1.85
CA ALA A 20 -11.85 4.45 1.00
C ALA A 20 -11.03 4.39 -0.30
N GLY A 21 -10.71 5.55 -0.88
CA GLY A 21 -9.86 5.65 -2.06
C GLY A 21 -8.41 5.25 -1.77
N GLU A 22 -7.85 5.74 -0.68
CA GLU A 22 -6.47 5.42 -0.29
C GLU A 22 -6.30 3.93 0.05
N LYS A 23 -7.18 3.32 0.87
CA LYS A 23 -7.12 1.87 1.15
C LYS A 23 -7.25 1.01 -0.10
N ALA A 24 -8.09 1.40 -1.06
CA ALA A 24 -8.23 0.67 -2.32
C ALA A 24 -6.95 0.76 -3.15
N VAL A 25 -6.27 1.91 -3.16
CA VAL A 25 -4.98 2.09 -3.81
C VAL A 25 -3.90 1.23 -3.15
N PHE A 26 -3.82 1.22 -1.81
CA PHE A 26 -2.86 0.38 -1.07
C PHE A 26 -3.07 -1.13 -1.35
N ALA A 27 -4.32 -1.60 -1.35
CA ALA A 27 -4.61 -3.00 -1.69
C ALA A 27 -4.18 -3.33 -3.12
N THR A 28 -4.51 -2.47 -4.08
CA THR A 28 -4.16 -2.64 -5.50
C THR A 28 -2.64 -2.64 -5.70
N LYS A 29 -1.91 -1.76 -5.02
CA LYS A 29 -0.44 -1.65 -5.14
C LYS A 29 0.27 -2.82 -4.50
N LYS A 30 -0.21 -3.28 -3.35
CA LYS A 30 0.28 -4.51 -2.74
C LYS A 30 0.11 -5.69 -3.68
N GLU A 31 -1.09 -5.90 -4.25
CA GLU A 31 -1.33 -6.98 -5.21
C GLU A 31 -0.44 -6.87 -6.46
N GLU A 32 -0.25 -5.67 -7.01
CA GLU A 32 0.66 -5.41 -8.12
C GLU A 32 2.10 -5.86 -7.79
N PHE A 33 2.57 -5.53 -6.59
CA PHE A 33 3.90 -5.90 -6.12
C PHE A 33 4.03 -7.39 -5.83
N GLU A 34 3.02 -8.00 -5.22
CA GLU A 34 3.01 -9.44 -4.95
C GLU A 34 3.04 -10.25 -6.26
N ALA A 35 2.25 -9.82 -7.26
CA ALA A 35 2.26 -10.43 -8.58
C ALA A 35 3.61 -10.26 -9.30
N ALA A 36 4.21 -9.07 -9.21
CA ALA A 36 5.53 -8.79 -9.78
C ALA A 36 6.64 -9.64 -9.14
N TRP A 37 6.57 -9.80 -7.82
CA TRP A 37 7.49 -10.62 -7.03
C TRP A 37 7.48 -12.08 -7.45
N ASP A 38 6.28 -12.66 -7.62
CA ASP A 38 6.10 -14.03 -8.10
C ASP A 38 6.53 -14.19 -9.57
N ALA A 39 6.10 -13.26 -10.44
CA ALA A 39 6.43 -13.28 -11.87
C ALA A 39 7.94 -13.24 -12.12
N LEU A 40 8.67 -12.44 -11.36
CA LEU A 40 10.14 -12.33 -11.42
C LEU A 40 10.86 -13.42 -10.63
N LYS A 41 10.11 -14.28 -9.92
CA LYS A 41 10.63 -15.38 -9.11
C LYS A 41 11.70 -14.90 -8.13
N MET A 42 11.44 -13.78 -7.45
CA MET A 42 12.43 -13.13 -6.57
C MET A 42 12.90 -14.09 -5.47
N GLU A 43 12.03 -14.94 -4.93
CA GLU A 43 12.43 -15.98 -3.96
C GLU A 43 13.43 -16.99 -4.55
N LYS A 44 13.27 -17.36 -5.82
CA LYS A 44 14.22 -18.25 -6.52
C LYS A 44 15.57 -17.57 -6.82
N LYS A 45 15.60 -16.24 -6.83
CA LYS A 45 16.82 -15.45 -6.93
C LYS A 45 17.52 -15.27 -5.56
N GLY A 46 16.92 -15.77 -4.48
CA GLY A 46 17.47 -15.69 -3.12
C GLY A 46 16.95 -14.53 -2.29
N TYR A 47 15.96 -13.78 -2.78
CA TYR A 47 15.32 -12.73 -2.00
C TYR A 47 14.37 -13.32 -0.95
N THR A 48 14.41 -12.79 0.27
CA THR A 48 13.62 -13.29 1.39
C THR A 48 12.33 -12.51 1.59
N GLY A 49 11.40 -13.07 2.38
CA GLY A 49 10.17 -12.37 2.77
C GLY A 49 10.39 -11.05 3.51
N ASN A 50 11.51 -10.89 4.23
CA ASN A 50 11.87 -9.60 4.82
C ASN A 50 12.27 -8.59 3.74
N MET A 51 13.12 -8.98 2.79
CA MET A 51 13.50 -8.13 1.66
C MET A 51 12.29 -7.74 0.82
N ARG A 52 11.28 -8.61 0.74
CA ARG A 52 10.00 -8.30 0.08
C ARG A 52 9.30 -7.11 0.72
N ALA A 53 9.23 -7.07 2.05
CA ALA A 53 8.64 -5.96 2.79
C ALA A 53 9.47 -4.68 2.61
N GLU A 54 10.80 -4.77 2.76
CA GLU A 54 11.70 -3.63 2.56
C GLU A 54 11.60 -3.04 1.15
N LEU A 55 11.54 -3.89 0.12
CA LEU A 55 11.41 -3.47 -1.27
C LEU A 55 10.02 -2.90 -1.60
N TYR A 56 8.98 -3.34 -0.89
CA TYR A 56 7.65 -2.75 -1.01
C TYR A 56 7.65 -1.34 -0.43
N ASP A 57 8.23 -1.16 0.76
CA ASP A 57 8.35 0.15 1.41
C ASP A 57 9.22 1.12 0.59
N ASP A 58 10.32 0.64 0.01
CA ASP A 58 11.16 1.45 -0.90
C ASP A 58 10.37 1.87 -2.14
N TRP A 59 9.58 0.96 -2.71
CA TRP A 59 8.75 1.26 -3.88
C TRP A 59 7.63 2.25 -3.54
N GLU A 60 7.01 2.11 -2.37
CA GLU A 60 6.04 3.05 -1.81
C GLU A 60 6.65 4.44 -1.59
N SER A 61 7.89 4.52 -1.09
CA SER A 61 8.62 5.78 -0.94
C SER A 61 8.89 6.48 -2.27
N THR A 62 8.78 5.78 -3.41
CA THR A 62 8.83 6.40 -4.75
C THR A 62 7.46 6.88 -5.25
N ASP A 63 6.45 6.93 -4.38
CA ASP A 63 5.05 7.25 -4.72
C ASP A 63 4.49 6.34 -5.82
N TYR A 64 4.98 5.09 -5.86
CA TYR A 64 4.68 4.12 -6.92
C TYR A 64 4.96 4.65 -8.34
N SER A 65 5.97 5.51 -8.49
CA SER A 65 6.34 6.20 -9.74
C SER A 65 6.57 5.29 -10.94
N THR A 66 6.86 4.01 -10.70
CA THR A 66 7.04 2.98 -11.73
C THR A 66 6.24 1.73 -11.38
N SER A 67 5.90 0.88 -12.34
CA SER A 67 5.22 -0.38 -12.03
C SER A 67 6.10 -1.30 -11.17
N ALA A 68 5.49 -2.10 -10.30
CA ALA A 68 6.24 -2.98 -9.40
C ALA A 68 7.17 -3.95 -10.14
N ILE A 69 6.75 -4.45 -11.32
CA ILE A 69 7.60 -5.28 -12.19
C ILE A 69 8.85 -4.50 -12.62
N SER A 70 8.70 -3.25 -13.07
CA SER A 70 9.82 -2.43 -13.52
C SER A 70 10.77 -2.07 -12.38
N PHE A 71 10.21 -1.83 -11.19
CA PHE A 71 10.97 -1.60 -9.97
C PHE A 71 11.79 -2.84 -9.61
N LEU A 72 11.13 -3.99 -9.43
CA LEU A 72 11.77 -5.25 -9.05
C LEU A 72 12.75 -5.78 -10.11
N ALA A 73 12.49 -5.55 -11.40
CA ALA A 73 13.38 -5.96 -12.48
C ALA A 73 14.71 -5.18 -12.52
N LYS A 74 14.77 -3.98 -11.92
CA LYS A 74 16.01 -3.19 -11.81
C LYS A 74 16.93 -3.71 -10.70
N ILE A 75 16.39 -4.46 -9.75
CA ILE A 75 17.13 -5.04 -8.63
C ILE A 75 17.88 -6.26 -9.18
N LYS A 76 19.22 -6.18 -9.15
CA LYS A 76 20.12 -7.19 -9.75
C LYS A 76 20.34 -8.38 -8.83
#